data_AF-A0AAV5C335-F1
#
_entry.id   AF-A0AAV5C335-F1
#
_cell.length_a   1.000
_cell.length_b   1.000
_cell.length_c   1.000
_cell.angle_alpha   90.00
_cell.angle_beta   90.00
_cell.angle_gamma   90.00
#
_symmetry.space_group_name_H-M   'P 1'
#
loop_
_entity.id
_entity.type
_entity.pdbx_description
1 polymer ?
#
loop_
_entity_poly.entity_id
_entity_poly.type
_entity_poly.pdbx_seq_one_letter_code
_entity_poly.pdbx_strand_id
1 'polypeptide(L)'
;MPCRTSKRRRLPPHARPWASLPQDLVELIGWRVLAGDPRDYVRFRAVCSHWKSSTVCPRGRGLVDQRFHPRRWMMLPEGHGLYPGHPHLGGHVRFFSCSTCAIVRVHLPLFEDHVVLDSTDGLLLLHRHPDTAIRLLHLFTGEIAELSPLLDARASSRCFTEERELRELGIFLRGICAAVTVSATGAISVMLSLDMIQIQRVAYATAGDEQWTLWPGNSHFC
;
A
#
# COMPACT_ATOMS: atom_id res chain seq x y z
N MET A 1 -29.83 -40.72 20.06
CA MET A 1 -28.65 -39.92 19.67
C MET A 1 -27.98 -39.39 20.95
N PRO A 2 -26.87 -39.96 21.44
CA PRO A 2 -26.23 -39.44 22.64
C PRO A 2 -25.22 -38.33 22.32
N CYS A 3 -25.29 -37.24 23.09
CA CYS A 3 -24.37 -36.10 23.04
C CYS A 3 -22.93 -36.53 23.32
N ARG A 4 -22.02 -36.25 22.37
CA ARG A 4 -20.57 -36.36 22.56
C ARG A 4 -20.08 -35.22 23.45
N THR A 5 -19.79 -35.49 24.71
CA THR A 5 -19.02 -34.57 25.56
C THR A 5 -17.56 -34.57 25.11
N SER A 6 -17.12 -33.44 24.56
CA SER A 6 -15.71 -33.16 24.27
C SER A 6 -14.90 -33.10 25.57
N LYS A 7 -14.04 -34.11 25.81
CA LYS A 7 -13.03 -34.07 26.87
C LYS A 7 -11.98 -33.02 26.51
N ARG A 8 -12.02 -31.86 27.19
CA ARG A 8 -10.95 -30.87 27.18
C ARG A 8 -9.65 -31.55 27.67
N ARG A 9 -8.69 -31.75 26.77
CA ARG A 9 -7.32 -32.16 27.13
C ARG A 9 -6.73 -31.09 28.06
N ARG A 10 -6.43 -31.45 29.31
CA ARG A 10 -5.69 -30.58 30.23
C ARG A 10 -4.22 -30.58 29.79
N LEU A 11 -3.68 -29.39 29.53
CA LEU A 11 -2.25 -29.19 29.30
C LEU A 11 -1.48 -29.44 30.62
N PRO A 12 -0.22 -29.91 30.55
CA PRO A 12 0.58 -30.20 31.74
C PRO A 12 0.83 -28.93 32.59
N PRO A 13 0.98 -29.08 33.92
CA PRO A 13 0.98 -27.99 34.89
C PRO A 13 2.14 -26.97 34.77
N HIS A 14 3.10 -27.22 33.88
CA HIS A 14 4.25 -26.33 33.62
C HIS A 14 4.23 -25.66 32.25
N ALA A 15 3.26 -25.96 31.38
CA ALA A 15 3.07 -25.20 30.15
C ALA A 15 2.30 -23.93 30.49
N ARG A 16 3.02 -22.84 30.81
CA ARG A 16 2.38 -21.52 30.84
C ARG A 16 1.67 -21.33 29.50
N PRO A 17 0.36 -21.06 29.47
CA PRO A 17 -0.34 -20.85 28.22
C PRO A 17 0.38 -19.76 27.43
N TRP A 18 0.63 -19.96 26.13
CA TRP A 18 1.19 -18.92 25.26
C TRP A 18 0.37 -17.61 25.33
N ALA A 19 -0.93 -17.72 25.61
CA ALA A 19 -1.83 -16.59 25.85
C ALA A 19 -1.45 -15.72 27.07
N SER A 20 -0.68 -16.24 28.05
CA SER A 20 -0.25 -15.55 29.27
C SER A 20 1.25 -15.22 29.27
N LEU A 21 1.87 -15.13 28.10
CA LEU A 21 3.27 -14.70 27.96
C LEU A 21 3.41 -13.25 28.49
N PRO A 22 4.48 -12.91 29.24
CA PRO A 22 4.79 -11.53 29.62
C PRO A 22 4.74 -10.55 28.44
N GLN A 23 4.26 -9.32 28.69
CA GLN A 23 4.03 -8.31 27.64
C GLN A 23 5.30 -8.00 26.85
N ASP A 24 6.43 -7.80 27.52
CA ASP A 24 7.75 -7.55 26.94
C ASP A 24 8.19 -8.65 25.96
N LEU A 25 7.90 -9.91 26.28
CA LEU A 25 8.19 -11.03 25.38
C LEU A 25 7.24 -11.05 24.19
N VAL A 26 5.95 -10.74 24.39
CA VAL A 26 4.99 -10.63 23.28
C VAL A 26 5.38 -9.48 22.34
N GLU A 27 5.82 -8.34 22.89
CA GLU A 27 6.35 -7.21 22.13
C GLU A 27 7.56 -7.61 21.31
N LEU A 28 8.54 -8.28 21.93
CA LEU A 28 9.76 -8.74 21.25
C LEU A 28 9.46 -9.72 20.10
N ILE A 29 8.56 -10.68 20.33
CA ILE A 29 8.12 -11.60 19.27
C ILE A 29 7.39 -10.82 18.18
N GLY A 30 6.49 -9.91 18.57
CA GLY A 30 5.77 -9.04 17.66
C GLY A 30 6.71 -8.25 16.74
N TRP A 31 7.78 -7.67 17.28
CA TRP A 31 8.80 -6.96 16.50
C TRP A 31 9.48 -7.85 15.46
N ARG A 32 9.82 -9.09 15.83
CA ARG A 32 10.44 -10.06 14.91
C ARG A 32 9.49 -10.52 13.82
N VAL A 33 8.22 -10.75 14.16
CA VAL A 33 7.18 -11.11 13.19
C VAL A 33 6.95 -9.94 12.22
N LEU A 34 6.89 -8.71 12.72
CA LEU A 34 6.69 -7.50 11.92
C LEU A 34 7.83 -7.25 10.93
N ALA A 35 9.09 -7.53 11.32
CA ALA A 35 10.24 -7.43 10.43
C ALA A 35 10.19 -8.42 9.24
N GLY A 36 9.33 -9.44 9.32
CA GLY A 36 9.05 -10.38 8.24
C GLY A 36 7.92 -9.89 7.34
N ASP A 37 6.70 -10.33 7.63
CA ASP A 37 5.50 -10.04 6.83
C ASP A 37 4.44 -9.34 7.70
N PRO A 38 4.01 -8.10 7.34
CA PRO A 38 2.93 -7.40 8.03
C PRO A 38 1.64 -8.22 8.16
N ARG A 39 1.36 -9.14 7.22
CA ARG A 39 0.20 -10.03 7.29
C ARG A 39 0.29 -11.00 8.46
N ASP A 40 1.46 -11.59 8.69
CA ASP A 40 1.68 -12.51 9.79
C ASP A 40 1.68 -11.76 11.13
N TYR A 41 2.09 -10.49 11.14
CA TYR A 41 1.94 -9.63 12.30
C TYR A 41 0.46 -9.39 12.66
N VAL A 42 -0.41 -9.14 11.66
CA VAL A 42 -1.86 -8.99 11.92
C VAL A 42 -2.46 -10.29 12.48
N ARG A 43 -2.05 -11.46 11.97
CA ARG A 43 -2.48 -12.76 12.48
C ARG A 43 -1.98 -13.01 13.91
N PHE A 44 -0.72 -12.69 14.18
CA PHE A 44 -0.11 -12.73 15.50
C PHE A 44 -0.93 -11.92 16.51
N ARG A 45 -1.32 -10.69 16.15
CA ARG A 45 -2.18 -9.84 16.98
C ARG A 45 -3.58 -10.41 17.20
N ALA A 46 -4.08 -11.25 16.30
CA ALA A 46 -5.43 -11.79 16.36
C ALA A 46 -5.58 -13.00 17.30
N VAL A 47 -4.49 -13.49 17.90
CA VAL A 47 -4.49 -14.67 18.78
C VAL A 47 -5.40 -14.48 20.00
N CYS A 48 -5.22 -13.38 20.75
CA CYS A 48 -6.06 -13.02 21.89
C CYS A 48 -5.95 -11.52 22.22
N SER A 49 -6.81 -11.03 23.13
CA SER A 49 -6.82 -9.63 23.56
C SER A 49 -5.50 -9.18 24.21
N HIS A 50 -4.85 -10.07 24.97
CA HIS A 50 -3.53 -9.81 25.57
C HIS A 50 -2.48 -9.55 24.50
N TRP A 51 -2.40 -10.40 23.48
CA TRP A 51 -1.43 -10.26 22.40
C TRP A 51 -1.69 -9.00 21.55
N LYS A 52 -2.97 -8.74 21.27
CA LYS A 52 -3.41 -7.53 20.55
C LYS A 52 -3.04 -6.24 21.29
N SER A 53 -3.18 -6.20 22.61
CA SER A 53 -2.89 -5.01 23.43
C SER A 53 -1.41 -4.85 23.72
N SER A 54 -0.66 -5.95 23.83
CA SER A 54 0.79 -5.99 24.04
C SER A 54 1.60 -5.66 22.78
N THR A 55 1.02 -5.10 21.72
CA THR A 55 1.76 -4.79 20.50
C THR A 55 1.25 -3.52 19.86
N VAL A 56 2.04 -2.92 18.97
CA VAL A 56 1.68 -1.69 18.26
C VAL A 56 0.58 -1.92 17.23
N CYS A 57 -0.50 -1.14 17.31
CA CYS A 57 -1.59 -1.23 16.34
C CYS A 57 -1.16 -0.68 14.96
N PRO A 58 -1.34 -1.44 13.87
CA PRO A 58 -1.01 -0.96 12.52
C PRO A 58 -1.98 0.11 11.99
N ARG A 59 -3.18 0.23 12.60
CA ARG A 59 -4.19 1.21 12.18
C ARG A 59 -3.74 2.64 12.52
N GLY A 60 -3.88 3.55 11.57
CA GLY A 60 -3.42 4.93 11.64
C GLY A 60 -1.89 5.07 11.51
N ARG A 61 -1.20 4.01 11.13
CA ARG A 61 0.28 3.94 11.10
C ARG A 61 0.81 3.25 9.84
N GLY A 62 -0.05 2.69 9.00
CA GLY A 62 0.36 1.95 7.81
C GLY A 62 1.17 2.80 6.83
N LEU A 63 0.80 4.06 6.62
CA LEU A 63 1.55 4.94 5.74
C LEU A 63 2.81 5.52 6.39
N VAL A 64 2.72 5.92 7.67
CA VAL A 64 3.78 6.69 8.35
C VAL A 64 4.85 5.82 9.02
N ASP A 65 4.51 4.61 9.47
CA ASP A 65 5.45 3.70 10.10
C ASP A 65 5.86 2.64 9.08
N GLN A 66 7.06 2.84 8.53
CA GLN A 66 7.65 2.01 7.48
C GLN A 66 7.75 0.53 7.83
N ARG A 67 7.67 0.16 9.11
CA ARG A 67 7.67 -1.24 9.55
C ARG A 67 6.39 -1.97 9.17
N PHE A 68 5.29 -1.25 8.94
CA PHE A 68 4.04 -1.82 8.45
C PHE A 68 3.97 -1.92 6.92
N HIS A 69 4.93 -1.31 6.20
CA HIS A 69 4.95 -1.35 4.74
C HIS A 69 5.16 -2.79 4.25
N PRO A 70 4.32 -3.29 3.33
CA PRO A 70 4.42 -4.65 2.82
C PRO A 70 5.49 -4.75 1.73
N ARG A 71 6.75 -4.40 2.04
CA ARG A 71 7.88 -4.28 1.08
C ARG A 71 8.19 -5.54 0.26
N ARG A 72 7.77 -6.70 0.76
CA ARG A 72 7.94 -8.02 0.12
C ARG A 72 6.73 -8.41 -0.72
N TRP A 73 5.78 -7.51 -0.91
CA TRP A 73 4.58 -7.73 -1.71
C TRP A 73 4.63 -6.85 -2.95
N MET A 74 4.36 -7.46 -4.09
CA MET A 74 4.30 -6.80 -5.39
C MET A 74 2.88 -6.88 -5.93
N MET A 75 2.35 -5.76 -6.43
CA MET A 75 1.10 -5.77 -7.19
C MET A 75 1.31 -6.52 -8.50
N LEU A 76 0.40 -7.42 -8.86
CA LEU A 76 0.37 -7.97 -10.20
C LEU A 76 -0.24 -6.95 -11.17
N PRO A 77 0.40 -6.68 -12.33
CA PRO A 77 -0.11 -5.72 -13.30
C PRO A 77 -1.34 -6.30 -14.00
N GLU A 78 -2.52 -6.04 -13.44
CA GLU A 78 -3.79 -6.49 -13.98
C GLU A 78 -4.47 -5.37 -14.79
N GLY A 79 -5.25 -5.73 -15.82
CA GLY A 79 -6.01 -4.74 -16.60
C GLY A 79 -5.13 -3.69 -17.28
N HIS A 80 -3.91 -4.04 -17.68
CA HIS A 80 -2.90 -3.13 -18.25
C HIS A 80 -2.48 -1.96 -17.34
N GLY A 81 -2.69 -2.06 -16.02
CA GLY A 81 -2.31 -1.03 -15.05
C GLY A 81 -3.29 0.14 -14.94
N LEU A 82 -4.42 0.08 -15.67
CA LEU A 82 -5.32 1.23 -15.82
C LEU A 82 -6.30 1.39 -14.65
N TYR A 83 -6.68 0.30 -13.99
CA TYR A 83 -7.69 0.30 -12.93
C TYR A 83 -7.28 -0.57 -11.74
N PRO A 84 -6.93 0.01 -10.59
CA PRO A 84 -6.85 -0.77 -9.36
C PRO A 84 -8.27 -1.24 -9.01
N GLY A 85 -8.51 -2.55 -9.12
CA GLY A 85 -9.83 -3.12 -8.87
C GLY A 85 -10.77 -3.03 -10.07
N HIS A 86 -10.27 -3.30 -11.29
CA HIS A 86 -11.07 -3.35 -12.52
C HIS A 86 -12.43 -4.09 -12.32
N PRO A 87 -13.55 -3.58 -12.87
CA PRO A 87 -14.85 -4.26 -12.84
C PRO A 87 -14.84 -5.72 -13.32
N HIS A 88 -14.10 -6.06 -14.38
CA HIS A 88 -13.91 -7.45 -14.84
C HIS A 88 -13.23 -8.36 -13.80
N LEU A 89 -12.53 -7.77 -12.83
CA LEU A 89 -11.91 -8.45 -11.69
C LEU A 89 -12.73 -8.29 -10.41
N GLY A 90 -13.94 -7.72 -10.51
CA GLY A 90 -14.87 -7.51 -9.42
C GLY A 90 -14.35 -6.59 -8.33
N GLY A 91 -13.60 -5.53 -8.66
CA GLY A 91 -13.07 -4.64 -7.62
C GLY A 91 -11.85 -5.21 -6.90
N HIS A 92 -11.14 -6.18 -7.47
CA HIS A 92 -10.03 -6.83 -6.78
C HIS A 92 -8.69 -6.61 -7.48
N VAL A 93 -7.63 -6.56 -6.68
CA VAL A 93 -6.24 -6.53 -7.10
C VAL A 93 -5.51 -7.71 -6.48
N ARG A 94 -4.65 -8.40 -7.23
CA ARG A 94 -3.78 -9.44 -6.70
C ARG A 94 -2.41 -8.91 -6.33
N PHE A 95 -1.93 -9.38 -5.20
CA PHE A 95 -0.58 -9.16 -4.70
C PHE A 95 0.14 -10.49 -4.59
N PHE A 96 1.40 -10.48 -4.97
CA PHE A 96 2.31 -11.61 -4.87
C PHE A 96 3.33 -11.34 -3.77
N SER A 97 3.48 -12.28 -2.84
CA SER A 97 4.53 -12.24 -1.84
C SER A 97 5.82 -12.81 -2.43
N CYS A 98 6.85 -11.97 -2.57
CA CYS A 98 8.18 -12.39 -3.02
C CYS A 98 8.90 -13.30 -2.02
N SER A 99 8.42 -13.38 -0.77
CA SER A 99 9.03 -14.23 0.27
C SER A 99 8.37 -15.61 0.38
N THR A 100 7.06 -15.70 0.21
CA THR A 100 6.32 -16.96 0.40
C THR A 100 5.71 -17.52 -0.87
N CYS A 101 5.85 -16.82 -2.01
CA CYS A 101 5.16 -17.08 -3.27
C CYS A 101 3.63 -17.13 -3.14
N ALA A 102 3.08 -16.59 -2.05
CA ALA A 102 1.65 -16.53 -1.83
C ALA A 102 1.00 -15.44 -2.67
N ILE A 103 -0.17 -15.72 -3.23
CA ILE A 103 -1.01 -14.72 -3.88
C ILE A 103 -2.17 -14.37 -2.95
N VAL A 104 -2.38 -13.07 -2.74
CA VAL A 104 -3.52 -12.54 -1.99
C VAL A 104 -4.33 -11.66 -2.91
N ARG A 105 -5.66 -11.78 -2.82
CA ARG A 105 -6.61 -10.93 -3.54
C ARG A 105 -7.20 -9.95 -2.54
N VAL A 106 -7.02 -8.66 -2.78
CA VAL A 106 -7.54 -7.58 -1.93
C VAL A 106 -8.68 -6.90 -2.68
N HIS A 107 -9.82 -6.74 -2.03
CA HIS A 107 -10.91 -5.95 -2.57
C HIS A 107 -10.60 -4.48 -2.35
N LEU A 108 -10.43 -3.73 -3.44
CA LEU A 108 -10.34 -2.28 -3.42
C LEU A 108 -11.70 -1.80 -3.95
N PRO A 109 -12.57 -1.22 -3.10
CA PRO A 109 -13.78 -0.59 -3.60
C PRO A 109 -13.39 0.41 -4.69
N LEU A 110 -14.21 0.45 -5.73
CA LEU A 110 -13.88 0.99 -7.04
C LEU A 110 -13.23 2.37 -6.95
N PHE A 111 -11.92 2.39 -7.17
CA PHE A 111 -11.20 3.59 -7.58
C PHE A 111 -11.46 3.78 -9.08
N GLU A 112 -12.75 3.99 -9.40
CA GLU A 112 -13.30 4.06 -10.77
C GLU A 112 -12.54 5.08 -11.64
N ASP A 113 -12.11 6.16 -11.00
CA ASP A 113 -11.45 7.29 -11.64
C ASP A 113 -9.93 7.30 -11.41
N HIS A 114 -9.31 6.17 -11.04
CA HIS A 114 -7.88 6.15 -10.70
C HIS A 114 -7.07 5.24 -11.61
N VAL A 115 -5.88 5.73 -11.96
CA VAL A 115 -4.84 4.97 -12.65
C VAL A 115 -3.72 4.64 -11.66
N VAL A 116 -3.18 3.42 -11.72
CA VAL A 116 -1.98 3.06 -10.94
C VAL A 116 -0.77 3.67 -11.62
N LEU A 117 -0.02 4.51 -10.89
CA LEU A 117 1.23 5.10 -11.36
C LEU A 117 2.41 4.16 -11.10
N ASP A 118 2.53 3.69 -9.85
CA ASP A 118 3.61 2.80 -9.43
C ASP A 118 3.22 2.05 -8.15
N SER A 119 3.96 0.98 -7.83
CA SER A 119 3.87 0.20 -6.60
C SER A 119 5.24 0.18 -5.93
N THR A 120 5.45 1.03 -4.93
CA THR A 120 6.74 1.21 -4.24
C THR A 120 6.62 0.83 -2.77
N ASP A 121 7.57 0.03 -2.26
CA ASP A 121 7.54 -0.51 -0.90
C ASP A 121 6.25 -1.27 -0.50
N GLY A 122 5.50 -1.75 -1.49
CA GLY A 122 4.19 -2.38 -1.30
C GLY A 122 3.04 -1.41 -1.04
N LEU A 123 3.30 -0.11 -1.16
CA LEU A 123 2.29 0.95 -1.24
C LEU A 123 1.92 1.19 -2.70
N LEU A 124 0.68 1.63 -2.94
CA LEU A 124 0.24 2.01 -4.28
C LEU A 124 0.21 3.50 -4.45
N LEU A 125 0.78 3.98 -5.53
CA LEU A 125 0.64 5.35 -5.98
C LEU A 125 -0.42 5.41 -7.09
N LEU A 126 -1.43 6.24 -6.87
CA LEU A 126 -2.60 6.38 -7.72
C LEU A 126 -2.73 7.80 -8.22
N HIS A 127 -3.13 7.97 -9.48
CA HIS A 127 -3.56 9.24 -10.06
C HIS A 127 -5.08 9.26 -10.16
N ARG A 128 -5.75 10.25 -9.54
CA ARG A 128 -7.19 10.48 -9.66
C ARG A 128 -7.48 11.37 -10.87
N HIS A 129 -8.29 10.90 -11.81
CA HIS A 129 -8.53 11.57 -13.08
C HIS A 129 -9.25 12.93 -12.97
N PRO A 130 -10.37 13.08 -12.22
CA PRO A 130 -11.13 14.33 -12.16
C PRO A 130 -10.35 15.58 -11.77
N ASP A 131 -9.38 15.45 -10.86
CA ASP A 131 -8.64 16.58 -10.31
C ASP A 131 -7.12 16.39 -10.34
N THR A 132 -6.64 15.31 -10.96
CA THR A 132 -5.23 14.94 -11.11
C THR A 132 -4.47 14.77 -9.79
N ALA A 133 -5.20 14.63 -8.68
CA ALA A 133 -4.60 14.42 -7.37
C ALA A 133 -3.87 13.08 -7.31
N ILE A 134 -2.71 13.08 -6.66
CA ILE A 134 -1.94 11.87 -6.42
C ILE A 134 -2.28 11.33 -5.04
N ARG A 135 -2.50 10.01 -4.95
CA ARG A 135 -2.85 9.33 -3.70
C ARG A 135 -1.90 8.18 -3.45
N LEU A 136 -1.39 8.12 -2.23
CA LEU A 136 -0.62 6.99 -1.73
C LEU A 136 -1.52 6.13 -0.85
N LEU A 137 -1.66 4.84 -1.19
CA LEU A 137 -2.56 3.90 -0.54
C LEU A 137 -1.79 2.75 0.12
N HIS A 138 -2.09 2.49 1.39
CA HIS A 138 -1.66 1.28 2.09
C HIS A 138 -2.77 0.22 2.11
N LEU A 139 -2.63 -0.80 1.28
CA LEU A 139 -3.67 -1.78 0.95
C LEU A 139 -4.24 -2.57 2.12
N PHE A 140 -3.39 -2.97 3.07
CA PHE A 140 -3.83 -3.81 4.18
C PHE A 140 -4.53 -3.00 5.30
N THR A 141 -4.27 -1.70 5.37
CA THR A 141 -4.86 -0.82 6.38
C THR A 141 -5.96 0.06 5.81
N GLY A 142 -6.01 0.23 4.49
CA GLY A 142 -6.93 1.14 3.79
C GLY A 142 -6.57 2.62 3.98
N GLU A 143 -5.38 2.92 4.51
CA GLU A 143 -4.95 4.30 4.73
C GLU A 143 -4.58 4.98 3.42
N ILE A 144 -4.98 6.23 3.27
CA ILE A 144 -4.74 7.05 2.08
C ILE A 144 -4.08 8.36 2.52
N ALA A 145 -2.99 8.74 1.87
CA ALA A 145 -2.45 10.09 1.89
C ALA A 145 -2.68 10.74 0.53
N GLU A 146 -3.17 11.98 0.55
CA GLU A 146 -3.41 12.77 -0.66
C GLU A 146 -2.28 13.80 -0.81
N LEU A 147 -1.81 13.95 -2.06
CA LEU A 147 -0.85 14.97 -2.46
C LEU A 147 -1.51 15.91 -3.45
N SER A 148 -0.90 17.08 -3.65
CA SER A 148 -1.35 18.07 -4.62
C SER A 148 -1.55 17.46 -6.03
N PRO A 149 -2.44 18.04 -6.85
CA PRO A 149 -2.53 17.76 -8.28
C PRO A 149 -1.15 17.79 -8.98
N LEU A 150 -0.79 16.74 -9.71
CA LEU A 150 0.50 16.67 -10.43
C LEU A 150 0.47 17.47 -11.74
N LEU A 151 -0.70 17.54 -12.37
CA LEU A 151 -0.93 18.24 -13.63
C LEU A 151 -1.95 19.34 -13.40
N ASP A 152 -1.94 20.39 -14.22
CA ASP A 152 -2.99 21.38 -14.16
C ASP A 152 -4.30 20.71 -14.63
N ALA A 153 -5.36 20.76 -13.82
CA ALA A 153 -6.63 20.05 -14.08
C ALA A 153 -7.29 20.44 -15.42
N ARG A 154 -6.83 21.54 -16.04
CA ARG A 154 -7.25 21.98 -17.38
C ARG A 154 -6.64 21.16 -18.52
N ALA A 155 -5.51 20.49 -18.30
CA ALA A 155 -4.84 19.66 -19.30
C ALA A 155 -5.58 18.32 -19.55
N SER A 156 -6.40 17.88 -18.60
CA SER A 156 -7.22 16.66 -18.67
C SER A 156 -8.53 16.83 -19.46
N SER A 157 -8.92 18.04 -19.84
CA SER A 157 -10.16 18.30 -20.57
C SER A 157 -9.98 18.19 -22.09
N ARG A 158 -9.89 16.97 -22.63
CA ARG A 158 -10.12 16.71 -24.06
C ARG A 158 -11.07 15.54 -24.26
N CYS A 159 -12.30 15.89 -24.62
CA CYS A 159 -13.46 15.05 -24.96
C CYS A 159 -13.14 13.67 -25.60
N PHE A 160 -13.04 12.63 -24.78
CA PHE A 160 -13.18 11.23 -25.19
C PHE A 160 -13.99 10.43 -24.14
N THR A 161 -14.36 9.17 -24.43
CA THR A 161 -15.07 8.30 -23.49
C THR A 161 -14.17 7.89 -22.32
N GLU A 162 -14.67 7.88 -21.08
CA GLU A 162 -13.91 7.65 -19.81
C GLU A 162 -12.89 6.50 -19.89
N GLU A 163 -13.28 5.35 -20.45
CA GLU A 163 -12.42 4.16 -20.49
C GLU A 163 -11.22 4.32 -21.45
N ARG A 164 -11.39 5.13 -22.51
CA ARG A 164 -10.34 5.46 -23.47
C ARG A 164 -9.40 6.54 -22.92
N GLU A 165 -9.94 7.53 -22.19
CA GLU A 165 -9.12 8.57 -21.53
C GLU A 165 -8.17 7.94 -20.53
N LEU A 166 -8.66 7.08 -19.64
CA LEU A 166 -7.81 6.40 -18.65
C LEU A 166 -6.78 5.47 -19.31
N ARG A 167 -7.13 4.84 -20.44
CA ARG A 167 -6.18 4.05 -21.25
C ARG A 167 -5.09 4.90 -21.90
N GLU A 168 -5.45 6.03 -22.49
CA GLU A 168 -4.49 6.97 -23.07
C GLU A 168 -3.63 7.62 -21.98
N LEU A 169 -4.22 7.97 -20.84
CA LEU A 169 -3.51 8.44 -19.65
C LEU A 169 -2.56 7.38 -19.12
N GLY A 170 -3.00 6.13 -19.01
CA GLY A 170 -2.14 5.04 -18.55
C GLY A 170 -1.04 4.69 -19.53
N ILE A 171 -1.21 4.95 -20.84
CA ILE A 171 -0.12 4.88 -21.82
C ILE A 171 0.84 6.06 -21.64
N PHE A 172 0.31 7.26 -21.42
CA PHE A 172 1.09 8.47 -21.17
C PHE A 172 1.94 8.33 -19.90
N LEU A 173 1.33 7.84 -18.82
CA LEU A 173 1.94 7.64 -17.50
C LEU A 173 2.82 6.37 -17.43
N ARG A 174 3.00 5.62 -18.54
CA ARG A 174 4.01 4.56 -18.60
C ARG A 174 5.40 5.19 -18.50
N GLY A 175 6.23 4.65 -17.63
CA GLY A 175 7.57 5.20 -17.36
C GLY A 175 7.64 6.08 -16.13
N ILE A 176 6.58 6.12 -15.31
CA ILE A 176 6.63 6.72 -13.98
C ILE A 176 7.18 5.70 -12.98
N CYS A 177 8.21 6.12 -12.25
CA CYS A 177 8.71 5.41 -11.08
C CYS A 177 8.59 6.32 -9.86
N ALA A 178 8.24 5.76 -8.71
CA ALA A 178 8.05 6.50 -7.48
C ALA A 178 8.96 6.00 -6.36
N ALA A 179 9.47 6.97 -5.59
CA ALA A 179 10.10 6.72 -4.30
C ALA A 179 9.29 7.44 -3.22
N VAL A 180 9.04 6.75 -2.10
CA VAL A 180 8.30 7.28 -0.97
C VAL A 180 9.22 7.32 0.24
N THR A 181 9.19 8.42 0.97
CA THR A 181 9.91 8.58 2.24
C THR A 181 8.96 9.10 3.30
N VAL A 182 9.26 8.77 4.56
CA VAL A 182 8.52 9.31 5.70
C VAL A 182 9.52 9.91 6.67
N SER A 183 9.29 11.17 7.06
CA SER A 183 10.12 11.87 8.03
C SER A 183 9.91 11.32 9.46
N ALA A 184 10.80 11.69 10.39
CA ALA A 184 10.64 11.37 11.81
C ALA A 184 9.35 11.96 12.43
N THR A 185 8.80 13.02 11.82
CA THR A 185 7.54 13.66 12.24
C THR A 185 6.30 13.02 11.58
N GLY A 186 6.48 12.03 10.71
CA GLY A 186 5.40 11.37 9.98
C GLY A 186 4.97 12.07 8.69
N ALA A 187 5.74 13.05 8.20
CA ALA A 187 5.48 13.69 6.91
C ALA A 187 5.84 12.74 5.77
N ILE A 188 4.90 12.51 4.86
CA ILE A 188 5.06 11.60 3.71
C ILE A 188 5.51 12.42 2.51
N SER A 189 6.67 12.12 1.95
CA SER A 189 7.16 12.74 0.73
C SER A 189 7.27 11.73 -0.40
N VAL A 190 6.87 12.14 -1.59
CA VAL A 190 6.86 11.34 -2.81
C VAL A 190 7.74 12.03 -3.85
N MET A 191 8.63 11.24 -4.44
CA MET A 191 9.43 11.64 -5.60
C MET A 191 8.99 10.80 -6.79
N LEU A 192 8.74 11.44 -7.92
CA LEU A 192 8.36 10.80 -9.18
C LEU A 192 9.46 11.06 -10.20
N SER A 193 9.94 9.98 -10.82
CA SER A 193 10.67 10.06 -12.08
C SER A 193 9.64 9.96 -13.20
N LEU A 194 9.60 10.95 -14.08
CA LEU A 194 8.69 11.04 -15.21
C LEU A 194 9.51 10.82 -16.49
N ASP A 195 9.49 9.60 -17.02
CA ASP A 195 10.09 9.28 -18.33
C ASP A 195 9.04 9.41 -19.44
N MET A 196 8.68 10.65 -19.74
CA MET A 196 7.73 10.97 -20.80
C MET A 196 8.50 11.18 -22.10
N ILE A 197 7.93 10.77 -23.25
CA ILE A 197 8.53 10.84 -24.59
C ILE A 197 9.40 12.12 -24.74
N GLN A 198 10.73 11.96 -24.62
CA GLN A 198 11.79 12.96 -24.79
C GLN A 198 12.02 14.00 -23.65
N ILE A 199 11.34 13.93 -22.52
CA ILE A 199 11.58 14.82 -21.37
C ILE A 199 11.64 14.01 -20.09
N GLN A 200 12.86 13.82 -19.56
CA GLN A 200 13.06 13.34 -18.21
C GLN A 200 12.78 14.47 -17.23
N ARG A 201 11.90 14.25 -16.26
CA ARG A 201 11.68 15.18 -15.14
C ARG A 201 11.62 14.42 -13.84
N VAL A 202 12.06 15.08 -12.79
CA VAL A 202 11.79 14.62 -11.43
C VAL A 202 10.78 15.56 -10.81
N ALA A 203 9.73 15.02 -10.20
CA ALA A 203 8.78 15.78 -9.40
C ALA A 203 8.91 15.35 -7.94
N TYR A 204 8.79 16.30 -7.02
CA TYR A 204 8.82 16.05 -5.58
C TYR A 204 7.69 16.81 -4.88
N ALA A 205 6.98 16.16 -3.96
CA ALA A 205 6.01 16.79 -3.08
C ALA A 205 5.91 16.05 -1.74
N THR A 206 5.59 16.81 -0.70
CA THR A 206 5.19 16.29 0.61
C THR A 206 3.67 16.39 0.76
N ALA A 207 3.05 15.43 1.44
CA ALA A 207 1.63 15.49 1.76
C ALA A 207 1.33 16.77 2.55
N GLY A 208 0.45 17.61 2.02
CA GLY A 208 0.14 18.94 2.54
C GLY A 208 0.77 20.10 1.75
N ASP A 209 1.71 19.83 0.84
CA ASP A 209 2.19 20.84 -0.11
C ASP A 209 1.08 21.23 -1.09
N GLU A 210 1.05 22.50 -1.49
CA GLU A 210 0.07 23.01 -2.47
C GLU A 210 0.45 22.66 -3.92
N GLN A 211 1.74 22.43 -4.19
CA GLN A 211 2.28 22.22 -5.54
C GLN A 211 3.49 21.30 -5.53
N TRP A 212 3.71 20.62 -6.65
CA TRP A 212 4.91 19.80 -6.89
C TRP A 212 6.11 20.66 -7.26
N THR A 213 7.26 20.36 -6.68
CA THR A 213 8.54 20.90 -7.12
C THR A 213 9.04 20.09 -8.31
N LEU A 214 9.19 20.72 -9.48
CA LEU A 214 9.64 20.08 -10.71
C LEU A 214 11.12 20.40 -10.98
N TRP A 215 11.92 19.36 -11.21
CA TRP A 215 13.32 19.47 -11.58
C TRP A 215 13.51 19.04 -13.05
N PRO A 216 14.19 19.85 -13.88
CA PRO A 216 14.51 19.48 -15.25
C PRO A 216 15.52 18.32 -15.24
N GLY A 217 15.22 17.24 -15.97
CA GLY A 217 16.18 16.17 -16.21
C GLY A 217 17.21 16.62 -17.23
N ASN A 218 18.24 17.34 -16.77
CA ASN A 218 19.46 17.45 -17.54
C ASN A 218 20.21 16.12 -17.40
N SER A 219 20.54 15.53 -18.54
CA SER A 219 21.24 14.27 -18.72
C SER A 219 22.68 14.30 -18.19
N HIS A 220 22.89 14.44 -16.88
CA HIS A 220 24.16 14.17 -16.22
C HIS A 220 23.91 13.87 -14.73
N PHE A 221 23.45 12.65 -14.44
CA PHE A 221 23.76 12.02 -13.15
C PHE A 221 24.70 10.86 -13.46
N CYS A 222 26.00 11.11 -13.23
CA CYS A 222 27.04 10.08 -13.22
C CYS A 222 26.91 9.20 -11.98
#